data_AF-A0AAU6GL17-F1
#
_entry.id   AF-A0AAU6GL17-F1
#
_cell.length_a   1.000
_cell.length_b   1.000
_cell.length_c   1.000
_cell.angle_alpha   90.00
_cell.angle_beta   90.00
_cell.angle_gamma   90.00
#
_symmetry.space_group_name_H-M   'P 1'
#
loop_
_entity.id
_entity.type
_entity.pdbx_description
1 polymer ?
#
loop_
_entity_poly.entity_id
_entity_poly.type
_entity_poly.pdbx_seq_one_letter_code
_entity_poly.pdbx_strand_id
1 'polypeptide(L)' 'MAWNLEEVAAARRDHGPQAALDLLGRTTPSPTPAGTAAPLRTLSDGTAGARLHPYADRQPAGTRSADLRRLGHRSP' A
#
# COMPACT_ATOMS: atom_id res chain seq x y z
N MET A 1 -18.09 -16.94 10.60
CA MET A 1 -18.88 -15.73 10.93
C MET A 1 -18.31 -14.59 10.10
N ALA A 2 -19.14 -13.89 9.32
CA ALA A 2 -18.71 -12.73 8.54
C ALA A 2 -19.20 -11.45 9.24
N TRP A 3 -18.36 -10.43 9.34
CA TRP A 3 -18.75 -9.14 9.92
C TRP A 3 -19.54 -8.31 8.91
N ASN A 4 -20.54 -7.58 9.40
CA ASN A 4 -21.22 -6.56 8.62
C ASN A 4 -20.37 -5.28 8.61
N LEU A 5 -19.75 -4.98 7.46
CA LEU A 5 -18.86 -3.82 7.35
C LEU A 5 -19.59 -2.49 7.38
N GLU A 6 -20.85 -2.45 6.93
CA GLU A 6 -21.66 -1.22 6.97
C GLU A 6 -21.99 -0.85 8.42
N GLU A 7 -22.31 -1.85 9.24
CA GLU A 7 -22.58 -1.66 10.66
C GLU A 7 -21.35 -1.16 11.42
N VAL A 8 -20.18 -1.75 11.15
CA VAL A 8 -18.90 -1.29 11.70
C VAL A 8 -18.59 0.15 11.25
N ALA A 9 -18.86 0.48 9.99
CA ALA A 9 -18.61 1.81 9.43
C ALA A 9 -19.55 2.86 10.03
N ALA A 10 -20.84 2.55 10.18
CA ALA A 10 -21.83 3.41 10.82
C ALA A 10 -21.48 3.65 12.29
N ALA A 11 -21.21 2.60 13.07
CA ALA A 11 -20.80 2.73 14.47
C ALA A 11 -19.55 3.60 14.63
N ARG A 12 -18.54 3.41 13.77
CA ARG A 12 -17.34 4.24 13.76
C ARG A 12 -17.62 5.70 13.42
N ARG A 13 -18.53 5.96 12.46
CA ARG A 13 -18.89 7.31 12.00
C ARG A 13 -19.68 8.08 13.05
N ASP A 14 -20.66 7.42 13.66
CA ASP A 14 -21.68 8.07 14.49
C ASP A 14 -21.26 8.12 15.97
N HIS A 15 -20.46 7.14 16.43
CA HIS A 15 -20.08 7.00 17.84
C HIS A 15 -18.57 6.95 18.06
N GLY A 16 -17.78 7.00 16.98
CA GLY A 16 -16.32 7.03 17.05
C GLY A 16 -15.66 5.65 17.07
N PRO A 17 -14.31 5.61 17.11
CA PRO A 17 -13.54 4.39 16.92
C PRO A 17 -13.72 3.35 18.04
N GLN A 18 -14.04 3.79 19.27
CA GLN A 18 -14.25 2.87 20.39
C GLN A 18 -15.51 2.01 20.19
N ALA A 19 -16.62 2.58 19.70
CA ALA A 19 -17.84 1.83 19.44
C ALA A 19 -17.65 0.73 18.39
N ALA A 20 -16.82 0.99 17.37
CA ALA A 20 -16.47 -0.03 16.39
C ALA A 20 -15.58 -1.14 17.00
N LEU A 21 -14.69 -0.81 17.94
CA LEU A 21 -13.90 -1.81 18.65
C LEU A 21 -14.78 -2.67 19.56
N ASP A 22 -15.71 -2.05 20.29
CA ASP A 22 -16.67 -2.75 21.15
C ASP A 22 -17.55 -3.70 20.33
N LEU A 23 -18.03 -3.27 19.15
CA LEU A 23 -18.80 -4.10 18.22
C LEU A 23 -17.98 -5.28 17.66
N LEU A 24 -16.68 -5.06 17.42
CA LEU A 24 -15.75 -6.10 16.98
C LEU A 24 -15.27 -7.01 18.13
N GLY A 25 -15.67 -6.73 19.38
CA GLY A 25 -15.18 -7.44 20.57
C GLY A 25 -13.67 -7.24 20.82
N ARG A 26 -13.12 -6.10 20.40
CA ARG A 26 -11.70 -5.73 20.58
C ARG A 26 -11.58 -4.57 21.57
N THR A 27 -10.48 -4.55 22.31
CA THR A 27 -10.19 -3.47 23.27
C THR A 27 -9.13 -2.50 22.76
N THR A 28 -8.34 -2.91 21.77
CA THR A 28 -7.27 -2.09 21.19
C THR A 28 -7.31 -2.11 19.66
N PRO A 29 -7.01 -0.98 19.00
CA PRO A 29 -6.84 -0.96 17.56
C PRO A 29 -5.61 -1.78 17.16
N SER A 30 -5.64 -2.36 15.96
CA SER A 30 -4.45 -2.97 15.39
C SER A 30 -3.35 -1.91 15.27
N PRO A 31 -2.10 -2.21 15.65
CA PRO A 31 -1.00 -1.28 15.43
C PRO A 31 -0.92 -0.95 13.94
N THR A 32 -0.72 0.33 13.62
CA THR A 32 -0.40 0.74 12.26
C THR A 32 0.87 -0.02 11.86
N PRO A 33 0.85 -0.80 10.77
CA PRO A 33 2.06 -1.44 10.29
C PRO A 33 3.09 -0.35 10.08
N ALA A 34 4.22 -0.41 10.79
CA ALA A 34 5.39 0.39 10.46
C ALA A 34 5.67 0.09 9.00
N GLY A 35 5.52 1.09 8.12
CA GLY A 35 5.44 0.89 6.68
C GLY A 35 6.47 -0.13 6.23
N THR A 36 6.01 -1.34 5.90
CA THR A 36 6.90 -2.40 5.48
C THR A 36 7.66 -1.85 4.29
N ALA A 37 8.98 -1.72 4.41
CA ALA A 37 9.84 -1.34 3.29
C ALA A 37 9.55 -2.35 2.18
N ALA A 38 8.71 -1.94 1.24
CA ALA A 38 8.14 -2.89 0.31
C ALA A 38 9.28 -3.45 -0.55
N PRO A 39 9.31 -4.78 -0.77
CA PRO A 39 10.44 -5.44 -1.40
C PRO A 39 10.69 -4.82 -2.77
N LEU A 40 11.94 -4.42 -3.00
CA LEU A 40 12.33 -3.75 -4.23
C LEU A 40 12.19 -4.72 -5.39
N ARG A 41 11.33 -4.41 -6.35
CA ARG A 41 11.01 -5.30 -7.48
C ARG A 41 11.96 -5.01 -8.63
N THR A 42 12.53 -6.06 -9.23
CA THR A 42 13.39 -5.96 -10.42
C THR A 42 12.55 -6.14 -11.68
N LEU A 43 12.68 -5.26 -12.66
CA LEU A 43 12.00 -5.39 -13.97
C LEU A 43 12.70 -6.46 -14.82
N SER A 44 11.94 -7.43 -15.35
CA SER A 44 12.46 -8.55 -16.15
C SER A 44 12.65 -8.22 -17.64
N ASP A 45 11.91 -7.25 -18.20
CA ASP A 45 11.66 -7.21 -19.64
C ASP A 45 12.35 -6.01 -20.36
N GLY A 46 13.65 -5.82 -20.16
CA GLY A 46 14.46 -4.94 -21.05
C GLY A 46 15.12 -3.71 -20.41
N THR A 47 15.12 -3.60 -19.08
CA THR A 47 15.80 -2.51 -18.34
C THR A 47 16.92 -3.03 -17.44
N ALA A 48 17.71 -3.99 -17.93
CA ALA A 48 19.00 -4.44 -17.34
C ALA A 48 19.05 -4.54 -15.79
N GLY A 49 17.97 -5.00 -15.13
CA GLY A 49 17.93 -5.11 -13.66
C GLY A 49 17.51 -3.83 -12.91
N ALA A 50 16.83 -2.90 -13.58
CA ALA A 50 16.35 -1.67 -12.97
C ALA A 50 15.36 -1.98 -11.84
N ARG A 51 15.55 -1.24 -10.75
CA ARG A 51 14.73 -1.36 -9.55
C ARG A 51 13.49 -0.50 -9.72
N LEU A 52 12.32 -1.15 -9.70
CA LEU A 52 11.02 -0.49 -9.72
C LEU A 52 10.65 -0.03 -8.31
N HIS A 53 10.15 1.20 -8.20
CA HIS A 53 9.62 1.69 -6.94
C HIS A 53 8.43 0.83 -6.48
N PRO A 54 8.33 0.45 -5.20
CA PRO A 54 7.33 -0.52 -4.76
C PRO A 54 5.85 -0.12 -4.93
N TYR A 55 5.57 1.17 -5.14
CA TYR A 55 4.23 1.70 -5.39
C TYR A 55 4.07 2.30 -6.80
N ALA A 56 4.91 1.87 -7.75
CA ALA A 56 4.85 2.36 -9.12
C ALA A 56 3.52 2.05 -9.83
N ASP A 57 2.76 1.07 -9.33
CA ASP A 57 1.41 0.70 -9.77
C ASP A 57 0.33 1.73 -9.42
N ARG A 58 0.57 2.55 -8.39
CA ARG A 58 -0.37 3.59 -7.96
C ARG A 58 -0.33 4.85 -8.81
N GLN A 59 0.64 4.95 -9.73
CA GLN A 59 0.79 6.09 -10.61
C GLN A 59 0.02 5.87 -11.91
N PRO A 60 -0.54 6.93 -12.52
CA PRO A 60 -1.19 6.84 -13.82
C PRO A 60 -0.30 6.17 -14.86
N ALA A 61 -0.91 5.43 -15.79
CA ALA A 61 -0.19 4.84 -16.91
C ALA A 61 0.58 5.95 -17.67
N GLY A 62 1.90 5.79 -17.80
CA GLY A 62 2.79 6.78 -18.44
C GLY A 62 3.71 7.55 -17.49
N THR A 63 3.48 7.53 -16.17
CA THR A 63 4.37 8.20 -15.18
C THR A 63 5.50 7.29 -14.68
N ARG A 64 5.62 6.08 -15.24
CA ARG A 64 6.60 5.05 -14.82
C ARG A 64 8.03 5.54 -15.06
N SER A 65 8.77 5.83 -14.00
CA SER A 65 10.22 6.06 -14.08
C SER A 65 10.96 4.98 -13.28
N ALA A 66 11.78 4.20 -13.97
CA ALA A 66 12.81 3.39 -13.33
C ALA A 66 14.10 4.20 -13.25
N ASP A 67 14.91 4.02 -12.21
CA ASP A 67 16.22 4.67 -12.13
C ASP A 67 17.23 3.95 -13.06
N LEU A 68 17.16 4.30 -14.35
CA LEU A 68 17.99 3.73 -15.41
C LEU A 68 19.42 4.32 -15.42
N ARG A 69 19.63 5.48 -14.78
CA ARG A 69 20.94 6.15 -14.72
C ARG A 69 21.97 5.31 -13.99
N ARG A 70 21.55 4.58 -12.96
CA ARG A 70 22.41 3.67 -12.20
C ARG A 70 22.96 2.51 -13.04
N LEU A 71 22.30 2.16 -14.15
CA LEU A 71 22.69 1.09 -15.07
C LEU A 71 23.41 1.61 -16.32
N GLY A 72 23.78 2.89 -16.35
CA GLY A 72 24.50 3.47 -17.50
C GLY A 72 23.63 3.71 -18.74
N HIS A 73 22.32 3.48 -18.66
CA HIS A 73 21.39 3.83 -19.73
C HIS A 73 21.27 5.36 -19.79
N ARG A 74 21.76 5.92 -20.90
CA ARG A 74 21.50 7.31 -21.31
C ARG A 74 20.45 7.27 -22.42
N SER A 75 19.38 8.07 -22.28
CA SER A 75 18.48 8.34 -23.40
C SER A 75 19.30 8.99 -24.55
N PRO A 76 19.00 8.67 -25.82
CA PRO A 76 19.63 9.34 -26.96
C PRO A 76 19.37 10.84 -26.97
#